data_AF-A0A2E5QGQ5-F1
#
_entry.id   AF-A0A2E5QGQ5-F1
#
_cell.length_a   1.000
_cell.length_b   1.000
_cell.length_c   1.000
_cell.angle_alpha   90.00
_cell.angle_beta   90.00
_cell.angle_gamma   90.00
#
_symmetry.space_group_name_H-M   'P 1'
#
loop_
_entity.id
_entity.type
_entity.pdbx_description
1 polymer ?
#
loop_
_entity_poly.entity_id
_entity_poly.type
_entity_poly.pdbx_seq_one_letter_code
_entity_poly.pdbx_strand_id
1 'polypeptide(L)'
;MLRYRPEIDGLRTLAVLAVAFFHIGLPYFNGGYIGVDVFFVISGYLITSIIMNDISKNKFSLLNFWERRIRRILPVLLVVIIFTLLISVFFLVPNHFLDFGQSLGAQGLFLTNYMFWREAGYFDNPA
;
A
#
# COMPACT_ATOMS: atom_id res chain seq x y z
N MET A 1 3.68 -5.94 -25.00
CA MET A 1 3.02 -5.30 -23.85
C MET A 1 1.77 -6.10 -23.56
N LEU A 2 1.54 -6.45 -22.29
CA LEU A 2 0.21 -6.92 -21.89
C LEU A 2 -0.77 -5.78 -22.19
N ARG A 3 -1.90 -6.11 -22.83
CA ARG A 3 -2.96 -5.15 -23.08
C ARG A 3 -3.41 -4.57 -21.74
N TYR A 4 -3.45 -3.24 -21.65
CA TYR A 4 -3.98 -2.57 -20.47
C TYR A 4 -5.42 -3.03 -20.21
N ARG A 5 -5.69 -3.46 -18.98
CA ARG A 5 -6.98 -4.02 -18.56
C ARG A 5 -7.59 -3.11 -17.48
N PRO A 6 -8.31 -2.04 -17.88
CA PRO A 6 -8.89 -1.09 -16.93
C PRO A 6 -9.83 -1.77 -15.91
N GLU A 7 -10.47 -2.87 -16.30
CA GLU A 7 -11.34 -3.65 -15.43
C GLU A 7 -10.59 -4.25 -14.22
N ILE A 8 -9.34 -4.67 -14.39
CA ILE A 8 -8.51 -5.23 -13.31
C ILE A 8 -8.08 -4.12 -12.34
N ASP A 9 -7.73 -2.96 -12.86
CA ASP A 9 -7.40 -1.81 -12.03
C ASP A 9 -8.62 -1.30 -11.25
N GLY A 10 -9.81 -1.29 -11.87
CA GLY A 10 -11.06 -0.97 -11.19
C GLY A 10 -11.34 -1.90 -10.01
N LEU A 11 -11.16 -3.21 -10.18
CA LEU A 11 -11.31 -4.18 -9.08
C LEU A 11 -10.30 -3.93 -7.94
N ARG A 12 -9.06 -3.58 -8.28
CA ARG A 12 -8.05 -3.21 -7.26
C ARG A 12 -8.44 -1.94 -6.51
N THR A 13 -8.98 -0.94 -7.20
CA THR A 13 -9.49 0.28 -6.57
C THR A 13 -10.63 -0.01 -5.61
N LEU A 14 -11.60 -0.84 -6.01
CA LEU A 14 -12.70 -1.25 -5.11
C LEU A 14 -12.18 -1.97 -3.87
N ALA A 15 -11.19 -2.85 -4.03
CA ALA A 15 -10.57 -3.55 -2.91
C ALA A 15 -9.90 -2.58 -1.92
N VAL A 16 -9.15 -1.58 -2.41
CA VAL A 16 -8.53 -0.55 -1.55
C VAL A 16 -9.59 0.33 -0.88
N LEU A 17 -10.67 0.70 -1.59
CA LEU A 17 -11.76 1.50 -1.01
C LEU A 17 -12.47 0.75 0.13
N ALA A 18 -12.70 -0.56 -0.02
CA ALA A 18 -13.27 -1.37 1.04
C ALA A 18 -12.39 -1.32 2.31
N VAL A 19 -11.07 -1.43 2.16
CA VAL A 19 -10.11 -1.32 3.28
C VAL A 19 -10.13 0.07 3.89
N ALA A 20 -10.16 1.13 3.08
CA ALA A 20 -10.20 2.50 3.57
C ALA A 20 -11.50 2.79 4.34
N PHE A 21 -12.65 2.34 3.83
CA PHE A 21 -13.95 2.50 4.47
C PHE A 21 -14.08 1.72 5.77
N PHE A 22 -13.45 0.56 5.84
CA PHE A 22 -13.31 -0.19 7.09
C PHE A 22 -12.55 0.63 8.15
N HIS A 23 -11.37 1.18 7.82
CA HIS A 23 -10.55 1.92 8.78
C HIS A 23 -11.16 3.26 9.26
N ILE A 24 -12.06 3.87 8.49
CA ILE A 24 -12.78 5.08 8.93
C ILE A 24 -14.08 4.76 9.70
N GLY A 25 -14.39 3.48 9.92
CA GLY A 25 -15.58 3.04 10.65
C GLY A 25 -16.89 3.27 9.89
N LEU A 26 -16.88 3.24 8.56
CA LEU A 26 -18.08 3.47 7.76
C LEU A 26 -19.08 2.31 7.95
N PRO A 27 -20.36 2.58 8.27
CA PRO A 27 -21.38 1.54 8.39
C PRO A 27 -21.42 0.67 7.13
N TYR A 28 -21.71 -0.63 7.30
CA TYR A 28 -21.75 -1.65 6.23
C TYR A 28 -20.39 -2.10 5.67
N PHE A 29 -19.27 -1.55 6.12
CA PHE A 29 -17.92 -1.95 5.68
C PHE A 29 -17.12 -2.79 6.70
N ASN A 30 -17.79 -3.40 7.68
CA ASN A 30 -17.15 -4.24 8.72
C ASN A 30 -16.31 -5.41 8.18
N GLY A 31 -16.53 -5.84 6.94
CA GLY A 31 -15.74 -6.88 6.25
C GLY A 31 -14.65 -6.35 5.31
N GLY A 32 -14.34 -5.04 5.35
CA GLY A 32 -13.46 -4.41 4.37
C GLY A 32 -12.00 -4.89 4.41
N TYR A 33 -11.57 -5.54 5.50
CA TYR A 33 -10.25 -6.19 5.58
C TYR A 33 -10.03 -7.24 4.50
N ILE A 34 -11.09 -7.90 3.99
CA ILE A 34 -11.02 -8.85 2.86
C ILE A 34 -10.46 -8.17 1.60
N GLY A 35 -10.64 -6.85 1.47
CA GLY A 35 -10.07 -6.07 0.38
C GLY A 35 -8.54 -6.19 0.29
N VAL A 36 -7.84 -6.42 1.40
CA VAL A 36 -6.38 -6.63 1.40
C VAL A 36 -6.03 -7.91 0.62
N ASP A 37 -6.71 -9.02 0.93
CA ASP A 37 -6.48 -10.32 0.28
C ASP A 37 -6.80 -10.25 -1.21
N VAL A 38 -7.96 -9.66 -1.56
CA VAL A 38 -8.38 -9.49 -2.95
C VAL A 38 -7.36 -8.64 -3.72
N PHE A 39 -6.91 -7.53 -3.15
CA PHE A 39 -5.91 -6.66 -3.78
C PHE A 39 -4.60 -7.40 -4.03
N PHE A 40 -4.12 -8.19 -3.07
CA PHE A 40 -2.87 -8.94 -3.21
C PHE A 40 -2.98 -10.07 -4.22
N VAL A 41 -4.08 -10.82 -4.27
CA VAL A 41 -4.30 -11.88 -5.27
C VAL A 41 -4.28 -11.30 -6.68
N ILE A 42 -5.05 -10.22 -6.92
CA ILE A 42 -5.10 -9.57 -8.24
C ILE A 42 -3.73 -9.00 -8.62
N SER A 43 -3.04 -8.35 -7.67
CA SER A 43 -1.70 -7.82 -7.91
C SER A 43 -0.72 -8.94 -8.22
N GLY A 44 -0.75 -10.05 -7.49
CA GLY A 44 0.07 -11.23 -7.74
C GLY A 44 -0.10 -11.77 -9.15
N TYR A 45 -1.35 -11.98 -9.58
CA TYR A 45 -1.68 -12.40 -10.95
C TYR A 45 -1.08 -11.45 -12.01
N LEU A 46 -1.27 -10.14 -11.85
CA LEU A 46 -0.79 -9.15 -12.81
C LEU A 46 0.75 -9.13 -12.87
N ILE A 47 1.39 -9.16 -11.71
CA ILE A 47 2.85 -9.13 -11.58
C ILE A 47 3.46 -10.37 -12.23
N THR A 48 2.94 -11.55 -11.91
CA THR A 48 3.40 -12.82 -12.49
C THR A 48 3.18 -12.84 -13.99
N SER A 49 2.03 -12.37 -14.48
CA SER A 49 1.75 -12.27 -15.92
C SER A 49 2.76 -11.38 -16.65
N ILE A 50 3.13 -10.23 -16.05
CA ILE A 50 4.15 -9.32 -16.61
C ILE A 50 5.51 -10.02 -16.67
N ILE A 51 5.91 -10.67 -15.58
CA ILE A 51 7.19 -11.38 -15.48
C ILE A 51 7.24 -12.50 -16.53
N MET A 52 6.22 -13.37 -16.59
CA MET A 52 6.15 -14.47 -17.56
C MET A 52 6.21 -13.97 -19.01
N ASN A 53 5.49 -12.90 -19.33
CA ASN A 53 5.52 -12.31 -20.67
C ASN A 53 6.90 -11.70 -21.03
N ASP A 54 7.63 -11.16 -20.06
CA ASP A 54 8.97 -10.60 -20.31
C ASP A 54 10.02 -11.72 -20.42
N ILE A 55 9.87 -12.80 -19.65
CA ILE A 55 10.69 -14.03 -19.75
C ILE A 55 10.49 -14.68 -21.12
N SER A 56 9.23 -14.86 -21.57
CA SER A 56 8.94 -15.47 -22.87
C SER A 56 9.51 -14.69 -24.06
N LYS A 57 9.90 -13.43 -23.85
CA LYS A 57 10.49 -12.53 -24.84
C LYS A 57 12.00 -12.36 -24.67
N ASN A 58 12.62 -13.07 -23.73
CA ASN A 58 14.02 -12.89 -23.32
C ASN A 58 14.38 -11.44 -22.98
N LYS A 59 13.44 -10.71 -22.36
CA LYS A 59 13.59 -9.29 -21.98
C LYS A 59 13.50 -9.07 -20.46
N PHE A 60 13.36 -10.13 -19.69
CA PHE A 60 13.23 -10.02 -18.25
C PHE A 60 14.54 -9.56 -17.61
N SER A 61 14.45 -8.53 -16.78
CA SER A 61 15.53 -8.06 -15.92
C SER A 61 14.92 -7.65 -14.59
N LEU A 62 15.47 -8.19 -13.50
CA LEU A 62 15.03 -7.90 -12.15
C LEU A 62 15.23 -6.41 -11.82
N LEU A 63 16.33 -5.82 -12.30
CA LEU A 63 16.63 -4.40 -12.13
C LEU A 63 15.58 -3.52 -12.84
N ASN A 64 15.27 -3.81 -14.10
CA ASN A 64 14.26 -3.06 -14.87
C ASN A 64 12.86 -3.19 -14.25
N PHE A 65 12.55 -4.36 -13.67
CA PHE A 65 11.30 -4.59 -12.96
C PHE A 65 11.17 -3.71 -11.72
N TRP A 66 12.22 -3.65 -10.88
CA TRP A 66 12.23 -2.80 -9.69
C TRP A 66 12.26 -1.32 -10.04
N GLU A 67 13.03 -0.92 -11.05
CA GLU A 67 13.09 0.46 -11.53
C GLU A 67 11.70 0.99 -11.90
N ARG A 68 10.94 0.24 -12.71
CA ARG A 68 9.57 0.61 -13.10
C ARG A 68 8.65 0.77 -11.89
N ARG A 69 8.82 -0.06 -10.86
CA ARG A 69 8.05 0.03 -9.62
C ARG A 69 8.42 1.25 -8.80
N ILE A 70 9.71 1.52 -8.64
CA ILE A 70 10.21 2.67 -7.88
C ILE A 70 9.72 3.97 -8.53
N ARG A 71 9.87 4.11 -9.86
CA ARG A 71 9.40 5.28 -10.62
C ARG A 71 7.88 5.49 -10.53
N ARG A 72 7.11 4.44 -10.20
CA ARG A 72 5.64 4.53 -10.02
C ARG A 72 5.22 4.77 -8.57
N ILE A 73 5.86 4.12 -7.61
CA ILE A 73 5.45 4.13 -6.18
C ILE A 73 6.06 5.31 -5.43
N LEU A 74 7.35 5.60 -5.66
CA LEU A 74 8.08 6.59 -4.88
C LEU A 74 7.51 8.01 -5.02
N PRO A 75 7.11 8.50 -6.21
CA PRO A 75 6.53 9.84 -6.32
C PRO A 75 5.24 9.99 -5.50
N VAL A 76 4.35 9.00 -5.54
CA VAL A 76 3.09 9.01 -4.78
C VAL A 76 3.38 8.95 -3.29
N LEU A 77 4.33 8.09 -2.87
CA LEU A 77 4.74 7.99 -1.47
C LEU A 77 5.25 9.34 -0.94
N LEU A 78 6.14 10.01 -1.68
CA LEU A 78 6.68 11.30 -1.28
C LEU A 78 5.59 12.37 -1.16
N VAL A 79 4.63 12.40 -2.09
CA VAL A 79 3.47 13.31 -2.01
C VAL A 79 2.69 13.06 -0.73
N VAL A 80 2.39 11.80 -0.40
CA VAL A 80 1.66 11.45 0.82
C VAL A 80 2.47 11.82 2.07
N ILE A 81 3.76 11.49 2.12
CA ILE A 81 4.64 11.83 3.26
C ILE A 81 4.68 13.34 3.50
N ILE A 82 4.90 14.13 2.45
CA ILE A 82 4.97 15.59 2.57
C ILE A 82 3.64 16.14 3.04
N PHE A 83 2.54 15.69 2.46
CA PHE A 83 1.22 16.18 2.78
C PHE A 83 0.81 15.83 4.23
N THR A 84 1.04 14.60 4.68
CA THR A 84 0.74 14.19 6.05
C THR A 84 1.68 14.85 7.06
N LEU A 85 2.94 15.09 6.71
CA LEU A 85 3.88 15.85 7.55
C LEU A 85 3.45 17.31 7.72
N LEU A 86 2.97 17.97 6.65
CA LEU A 86 2.47 19.33 6.74
C LEU A 86 1.21 19.41 7.61
N ILE A 87 0.28 18.46 7.45
CA ILE A 87 -0.93 18.40 8.26
C ILE A 87 -0.59 18.11 9.72
N SER A 88 0.35 17.19 10.00
CA SER A 88 0.61 16.77 11.37
C SER A 88 1.10 17.90 12.28
N VAL A 89 1.83 18.87 11.73
CA VAL A 89 2.29 20.06 12.47
C VAL A 89 1.13 20.88 13.05
N PHE A 90 -0.03 20.90 12.40
CA PHE A 90 -1.20 21.67 12.85
C PHE A 90 -2.16 20.87 13.73
N PHE A 91 -2.20 19.54 13.58
CA PHE A 91 -3.24 18.70 14.18
C PHE A 91 -2.74 17.75 15.28
N LEU A 92 -1.44 17.45 15.38
CA LEU A 92 -0.92 16.51 16.36
C LEU A 92 -0.34 17.21 17.59
N VAL A 93 -0.59 16.66 18.77
CA VAL A 93 0.08 17.04 20.02
C VAL A 93 1.49 16.43 20.09
N PRO A 94 2.42 17.00 20.89
CA PRO A 94 3.84 16.62 20.87
C PRO A 94 4.14 15.12 21.03
N ASN A 95 3.41 14.42 21.90
CA ASN A 95 3.61 12.98 22.10
C ASN A 95 3.29 12.17 20.83
N HIS A 96 2.15 12.46 20.18
CA HIS A 96 1.77 11.78 18.94
C HIS A 96 2.65 12.17 17.76
N PHE A 97 3.26 13.36 17.78
CA PHE A 97 4.17 13.80 16.72
C PHE A 97 5.44 12.93 16.67
N LEU A 98 5.94 12.47 17.83
CA LEU A 98 7.09 11.57 17.90
C LEU A 98 6.76 10.19 17.30
N ASP A 99 5.62 9.60 17.68
CA ASP A 99 5.17 8.30 17.16
C ASP A 99 4.91 8.37 15.65
N PHE A 100 4.33 9.48 15.19
CA PHE A 100 4.12 9.77 13.77
C PHE A 100 5.45 9.87 13.01
N GLY A 101 6.46 10.53 13.59
CA GLY A 101 7.79 10.64 13.00
C GLY A 101 8.48 9.28 12.83
N GLN A 102 8.36 8.39 13.83
CA GLN A 102 8.86 7.02 13.74
C GLN A 102 8.13 6.23 12.65
N SER A 103 6.81 6.36 12.59
CA SER A 103 5.97 5.74 11.55
C SER A 103 6.35 6.22 10.15
N LEU A 104 6.59 7.52 9.97
CA LEU A 104 7.05 8.12 8.71
C LEU A 104 8.43 7.60 8.30
N GLY A 105 9.38 7.53 9.23
CA GLY A 105 10.72 6.98 8.98
C GLY A 105 10.68 5.52 8.56
N ALA A 106 9.92 4.69 9.29
CA ALA A 106 9.68 3.30 8.93
C ALA A 106 8.98 3.18 7.57
N GLN A 107 8.05 4.07 7.24
CA GLN A 107 7.32 4.06 5.98
C GLN A 107 8.21 4.41 4.79
N GLY A 108 9.16 5.34 4.96
CA GLY A 108 10.17 5.65 3.95
C GLY A 108 11.05 4.45 3.59
N LEU A 109 11.29 3.57 4.56
CA LEU A 109 12.03 2.31 4.37
C LEU A 109 11.13 1.11 4.03
N PHE A 110 9.81 1.30 3.92
CA PHE A 110 8.81 0.23 3.75
C PHE A 110 8.83 -0.82 4.88
N LEU A 111 9.22 -0.42 6.10
CA LEU A 111 9.31 -1.26 7.29
C LEU A 111 8.16 -1.07 8.29
N THR A 112 7.19 -0.21 7.99
CA THR A 112 6.08 0.11 8.91
C THR A 112 5.27 -1.13 9.33
N ASN A 113 5.03 -2.07 8.42
CA ASN A 113 4.35 -3.32 8.77
C ASN A 113 5.11 -4.13 9.83
N TYR A 114 6.45 -4.11 9.80
CA TYR A 114 7.25 -4.79 10.81
C TYR A 114 7.18 -4.05 12.16
N MET A 115 7.17 -2.72 12.13
CA MET A 115 7.00 -1.88 13.33
C MET A 115 5.64 -2.14 14.00
N PHE A 116 4.55 -2.03 13.24
CA PHE A 116 3.19 -2.28 13.75
C PHE A 116 2.99 -3.72 14.22
N TRP A 117 3.59 -4.70 13.54
CA TRP A 117 3.53 -6.09 14.00
C TRP A 117 4.15 -6.30 15.39
N ARG A 118 5.15 -5.50 15.77
CA ARG A 118 5.76 -5.56 17.11
C ARG A 118 4.94 -4.84 18.17
N GLU A 119 4.07 -3.94 17.76
CA GLU A 119 3.19 -3.15 18.65
C GLU A 119 1.82 -3.80 18.83
N ALA A 120 1.37 -4.61 17.86
CA ALA A 120 0.09 -5.31 17.91
C ALA A 120 0.05 -6.41 18.99
N GLY A 121 -0.78 -6.22 20.00
CA GLY A 121 -1.11 -7.19 21.04
C GLY A 121 -2.21 -8.18 20.63
N TYR A 122 -2.24 -9.35 21.26
CA TYR A 122 -3.23 -10.42 20.98
C TYR A 122 -4.70 -10.00 21.19
N PHE A 123 -4.94 -8.95 21.99
CA PHE A 123 -6.28 -8.43 22.29
C PHE A 123 -6.58 -7.08 21.62
N ASP A 124 -5.71 -6.61 20.73
CA ASP A 124 -5.99 -5.37 20.02
C ASP A 124 -7.10 -5.62 19.01
N ASN A 125 -8.11 -4.75 19.05
CA ASN A 125 -9.20 -4.79 18.08
C ASN A 125 -8.59 -4.58 16.68
N PRO A 126 -8.92 -5.41 15.68
CA PRO A 126 -8.69 -4.99 14.30
C PRO A 126 -9.47 -3.69 14.11
N ALA A 127 -8.80 -2.67 13.57
CA ALA A 127 -9.30 -1.31 13.41
C ALA A 127 -10.79 -1.19 13.09
#